data_AF-A0A1M7V0T9-F1
#
_entry.id   AF-A0A1M7V0T9-F1
#
_cell.length_a   1.000
_cell.length_b   1.000
_cell.length_c   1.000
_cell.angle_alpha   90.00
_cell.angle_beta   90.00
_cell.angle_gamma   90.00
#
_symmetry.space_group_name_H-M   'P 1'
#
loop_
_entity.id
_entity.type
_entity.pdbx_description
1 polymer ?
#
loop_
_entity_poly.entity_id
_entity_poly.type
_entity_poly.pdbx_seq_one_letter_code
_entity_poly.pdbx_strand_id
1 'polypeptide(L)' 'MDHFEVYDAAAEREGLDIGDYLTRELARAHGLPVPNYIQERQRKNLAAREGQVELPISA' A
#
# COMPACT_ATOMS: atom_id res chain seq x y z
N MET A 1 5.29 -15.51 -15.72
CA MET A 1 4.79 -14.87 -14.50
C MET A 1 5.53 -13.56 -14.39
N ASP A 2 4.82 -12.44 -14.49
CA ASP A 2 5.45 -11.13 -14.35
C ASP A 2 5.69 -10.85 -12.86
N HIS A 3 6.95 -10.63 -12.49
CA HIS A 3 7.29 -10.32 -11.10
C HIS A 3 6.76 -8.95 -10.69
N PHE A 4 6.64 -8.00 -11.62
CA PHE A 4 6.07 -6.70 -11.35
C PHE A 4 4.61 -6.82 -10.88
N GLU A 5 3.78 -7.56 -11.61
CA GLU A 5 2.35 -7.77 -11.27
C GLU A 5 2.17 -8.40 -9.90
N VAL A 6 3.07 -9.31 -9.51
CA VAL A 6 3.04 -9.95 -8.18
C VAL A 6 3.30 -8.93 -7.07
N TYR A 7 4.29 -8.05 -7.25
CA TYR A 7 4.60 -7.01 -6.26
C TYR A 7 3.55 -5.90 -6.24
N ASP A 8 2.99 -5.55 -7.40
CA ASP A 8 1.93 -4.55 -7.50
C ASP A 8 0.66 -5.03 -6.79
N ALA A 9 0.23 -6.27 -7.02
CA ALA A 9 -0.89 -6.86 -6.31
C ALA A 9 -0.65 -6.96 -4.78
N ALA A 10 0.59 -7.22 -4.36
CA ALA A 10 0.94 -7.21 -2.93
C ALA A 10 0.87 -5.80 -2.33
N ALA A 11 1.41 -4.80 -3.03
CA ALA A 11 1.33 -3.39 -2.63
C ALA A 11 -0.14 -2.95 -2.50
N GLU A 12 -0.96 -3.25 -3.50
CA GLU A 12 -2.38 -2.93 -3.51
C GLU A 12 -3.11 -3.56 -2.33
N ARG A 13 -2.86 -4.84 -2.01
CA ARG A 13 -3.50 -5.50 -0.86
C ARG A 13 -3.20 -4.83 0.47
N GLU A 14 -2.03 -4.21 0.58
CA GLU A 14 -1.60 -3.51 1.79
C GLU A 14 -1.96 -2.02 1.81
N GLY A 15 -2.61 -1.51 0.74
CA GLY A 15 -2.92 -0.10 0.61
C GLY A 15 -1.69 0.77 0.36
N LEU A 16 -0.66 0.22 -0.27
CA LEU A 16 0.56 0.92 -0.63
C LEU A 16 0.64 1.11 -2.15
N ASP A 17 1.34 2.15 -2.58
CA ASP A 17 1.86 2.20 -3.93
C ASP A 17 3.08 1.28 -4.05
N ILE A 18 3.39 0.86 -5.29
CA ILE A 18 4.50 -0.06 -5.56
C ILE A 18 5.86 0.48 -5.08
N GLY A 19 6.09 1.79 -5.15
CA GLY A 19 7.35 2.40 -4.74
C GLY A 19 7.56 2.34 -3.22
N ASP A 20 6.51 2.66 -2.47
CA ASP A 20 6.49 2.62 -1.01
C ASP A 20 6.56 1.17 -0.49
N TYR A 21 5.87 0.23 -1.17
CA TYR A 21 5.97 -1.20 -0.89
C TYR A 21 7.41 -1.70 -1.05
N LEU A 22 8.04 -1.46 -2.21
CA LEU A 22 9.41 -1.90 -2.48
C LEU A 22 10.42 -1.25 -1.53
N THR A 23 10.26 0.04 -1.23
CA THR A 23 11.12 0.76 -0.27
C THR A 23 11.06 0.11 1.11
N ARG A 24 9.86 -0.26 1.57
CA ARG A 24 9.67 -0.93 2.86
C ARG A 24 10.26 -2.34 2.87
N GLU A 25 10.05 -3.13 1.81
CA GLU A 25 10.60 -4.49 1.73
C GLU A 25 12.13 -4.47 1.67
N LEU A 26 12.74 -3.53 0.94
CA LEU A 26 14.19 -3.33 0.94
C LEU A 26 14.70 -2.92 2.32
N ALA A 27 14.04 -1.96 2.99
CA ALA A 27 14.43 -1.56 4.34
C ALA A 27 14.42 -2.75 5.31
N ARG A 28 13.36 -3.58 5.27
CA ARG A 28 13.24 -4.81 6.07
C ARG A 28 14.33 -5.83 5.76
N ALA A 29 14.57 -6.10 4.48
CA ALA A 29 15.59 -7.05 4.05
C ALA A 29 17.01 -6.67 4.50
N HIS A 30 17.27 -5.38 4.65
CA HIS A 30 18.56 -4.84 5.08
C HIS A 30 18.61 -4.45 6.57
N GLY A 31 17.55 -4.69 7.35
CA GLY A 31 17.49 -4.32 8.77
C GLY A 31 17.50 -2.80 9.02
N LEU A 32 17.07 -2.01 8.04
CA LEU A 32 16.97 -0.56 8.11
C LEU A 32 15.59 -0.13 8.63
N PRO A 33 15.49 1.03 9.29
CA PRO A 33 14.20 1.58 9.68
C PRO A 33 13.36 1.91 8.44
N VAL A 34 12.07 1.55 8.49
CA VAL A 34 11.10 1.92 7.45
C VAL A 34 10.77 3.42 7.59
N PRO A 35 10.86 4.21 6.51
CA PRO A 35 10.51 5.63 6.55
C PRO A 35 9.06 5.88 7.03
N ASN A 36 8.90 6.84 7.95
CA ASN A 36 7.61 7.14 8.57
C ASN A 36 6.53 7.60 7.57
N TYR A 37 6.92 8.26 6.47
CA TYR A 37 5.97 8.72 5.45
C TYR A 37 5.21 7.57 4.80
N ILE A 38 5.80 6.36 4.73
CA ILE A 38 5.19 5.17 4.15
C ILE A 38 3.98 4.74 5.00
N GLN A 39 4.13 4.76 6.34
CA GLN A 39 3.04 4.43 7.26
C GLN A 39 1.92 5.47 7.20
N GLU A 40 2.26 6.75 7.04
CA GLU A 40 1.27 7.82 6.88
C GLU A 40 0.47 7.65 5.58
N ARG A 41 1.14 7.37 4.46
CA ARG A 41 0.48 7.14 3.17
C ARG A 41 -0.37 5.88 3.17
N GLN A 42 0.12 4.78 3.76
CA GLN A 42 -0.66 3.56 3.93
C GLN A 42 -1.99 3.82 4.64
N ARG A 43 -1.95 4.53 5.77
CA ARG A 43 -3.16 4.88 6.52
C ARG A 43 -4.12 5.73 5.69
N LYS A 44 -3.62 6.73 4.96
CA LYS A 44 -4.44 7.56 4.07
C LYS A 44 -5.11 6.76 2.95
N ASN A 45 -4.37 5.84 2.33
CA ASN A 45 -4.89 5.00 1.25
C ASN A 45 -5.95 4.01 1.74
N LEU A 46 -5.73 3.39 2.90
CA LEU A 46 -6.72 2.49 3.51
C LEU A 46 -7.99 3.25 3.91
N ALA A 47 -7.85 4.41 4.55
CA ALA A 47 -9.00 5.26 4.90
C ALA A 47 -9.77 5.75 3.67
N ALA A 48 -9.08 6.09 2.57
CA ALA A 48 -9.72 6.48 1.32
C ALA A 48 -10.54 5.33 0.70
N ARG A 49 -10.09 4.07 0.85
CA ARG A 49 -10.84 2.90 0.40
C ARG A 49 -12.07 2.64 1.25
N GLU A 50 -11.94 2.75 2.58
CA GLU A 50 -13.07 2.60 3.50
C GLU A 50 -14.14 3.67 3.24
N GLY A 51 -13.75 4.92 3.04
CA GLY A 51 -14.67 6.02 2.71
C GLY A 51 -15.37 5.89 1.34
N GLN A 52 -14.83 5.09 0.41
CA GLN A 52 -15.48 4.77 -0.87
C GLN A 52 -16.53 3.65 -0.73
N VAL A 53 -16.43 2.81 0.30
CA VAL A 53 -17.37 1.70 0.54
C VAL A 53 -18.69 2.18 1.15
N GLU A 54 -18.74 3.36 1.76
CA GLU A 54 -19.93 3.89 2.46
C GLU A 54 -20.98 4.61 1.58
N LEU A 55 -20.81 4.69 0.25
CA LEU A 55 -21.83 5.27 -0.65
C LEU A 55 -22.57 4.17 -1.43
N PRO A 56 -23.59 3.50 -0.85
CA PRO A 56 -24.57 2.82 -1.66
C PRO A 56 -25.38 3.88 -2.40
N ILE A 57 -25.21 3.94 -3.72
CA ILE A 57 -26.11 4.64 -4.63
C ILE A 57 -27.51 4.07 -4.37
N SER A 58 -28.36 4.84 -3.69
CA SER A 58 -29.79 4.54 -3.61
C SER A 58 -30.40 4.92 -4.95
N ALA A 59 -30.82 3.91 -5.73
CA ALA A 59 -31.63 4.05 -6.93
C ALA A 59 -33.11 3.87 -6.58
#